data_AF-A0A6A6M6X8-F1
#
_entry.id   AF-A0A6A6M6X8-F1
#
_cell.length_a   1.000
_cell.length_b   1.000
_cell.length_c   1.000
_cell.angle_alpha   90.00
_cell.angle_beta   90.00
_cell.angle_gamma   90.00
#
_symmetry.space_group_name_H-M   'P 1'
#
loop_
_entity.id
_entity.type
_entity.pdbx_description
1 polymer ?
#
loop_
_entity_poly.entity_id
_entity_poly.type
_entity_poly.pdbx_seq_one_letter_code
_entity_poly.pdbx_strand_id
1 'polypeptide(L)'
;MVDPLQDLDFSFLAQLSNSSSAHLIARSSDTIVIVAKNQLHYLLSIELGSHTEEQRSLFVFALSTLITVDTPFQDTLTQAKEGEDRVKAIRGKVVDLEDQISHLKAEITELKAEEASLMQLEINLLVDHMIDRGMILSKGETLRELAYLQRLRFGSTSHVKTS
;
A
#
# COMPACT_ATOMS: atom_id res chain seq x y z
N MET A 1 -13.64 42.00 10.96
CA MET A 1 -12.95 41.72 9.69
C MET A 1 -13.87 42.19 8.59
N VAL A 2 -13.44 43.16 7.80
CA VAL A 2 -14.21 43.75 6.71
C VAL A 2 -14.01 42.85 5.49
N ASP A 3 -15.10 42.38 4.88
CA ASP A 3 -15.04 41.61 3.63
C ASP A 3 -14.47 42.53 2.53
N PRO A 4 -13.32 42.20 1.92
CA PRO A 4 -12.70 43.04 0.88
C PRO A 4 -13.45 42.97 -0.46
N LEU A 5 -14.61 42.31 -0.52
CA LEU A 5 -15.38 42.04 -1.73
C LEU A 5 -16.59 42.97 -1.91
N GLN A 6 -16.96 43.79 -0.92
CA GLN A 6 -18.19 44.59 -0.98
C GLN A 6 -18.10 45.86 -1.84
N ASP A 7 -16.92 46.24 -2.34
CA ASP A 7 -16.71 47.51 -3.05
C ASP A 7 -16.36 47.33 -4.54
N LEU A 8 -16.67 46.15 -5.10
CA LEU A 8 -16.37 45.81 -6.48
C LEU A 8 -17.68 45.76 -7.29
N ASP A 9 -17.95 46.83 -8.02
CA ASP A 9 -19.07 46.95 -8.94
C ASP A 9 -18.80 46.06 -10.17
N PHE A 10 -19.29 44.81 -10.15
CA PHE A 10 -19.02 43.80 -11.18
C PHE A 10 -20.08 43.86 -12.29
N SER A 11 -19.70 44.34 -13.49
CA SER A 11 -20.66 44.56 -14.58
C SER A 11 -20.94 43.32 -15.47
N PHE A 12 -20.22 42.19 -15.33
CA PHE A 12 -20.54 40.97 -16.08
C PHE A 12 -20.18 39.71 -15.26
N LEU A 13 -21.20 39.07 -14.70
CA LEU A 13 -21.10 37.72 -14.11
C LEU A 13 -21.62 36.71 -15.13
N ALA A 14 -20.72 36.06 -15.86
CA ALA A 14 -21.07 34.87 -16.63
C ALA A 14 -21.00 33.65 -15.71
N GLN A 15 -22.13 33.30 -15.09
CA GLN A 15 -22.26 32.07 -14.32
C GLN A 15 -22.34 30.90 -15.31
N LEU A 16 -21.20 30.25 -15.59
CA LEU A 16 -21.15 29.04 -16.42
C LEU A 16 -21.68 27.85 -15.62
N SER A 17 -23.02 27.77 -15.51
CA SER A 17 -23.73 26.60 -14.98
C SER A 17 -23.61 25.47 -16.02
N ASN A 18 -23.04 24.30 -15.68
CA ASN A 18 -23.89 23.20 -15.24
C ASN A 18 -23.20 22.02 -14.52
N SER A 19 -21.93 22.07 -14.10
CA SER A 19 -21.38 20.91 -13.34
C SER A 19 -20.11 21.12 -12.50
N SER A 20 -19.48 22.30 -12.46
CA SER A 20 -18.35 22.54 -11.55
C SER A 20 -18.39 23.98 -11.05
N SER A 21 -17.97 24.19 -9.80
CA SER A 21 -17.97 25.48 -9.09
C SER A 21 -16.93 26.48 -9.63
N ALA A 22 -16.83 26.61 -10.95
CA ALA A 22 -15.95 27.56 -11.60
C ALA A 22 -16.71 28.86 -11.84
N HIS A 23 -16.21 29.95 -11.25
CA HIS A 23 -16.75 31.28 -11.45
C HIS A 23 -15.73 32.10 -12.24
N LEU A 24 -16.13 32.53 -13.44
CA LEU A 24 -15.38 33.51 -14.21
C LEU A 24 -15.86 34.90 -13.80
N ILE A 25 -14.99 35.68 -13.17
CA ILE A 25 -15.27 37.06 -12.79
C ILE A 25 -14.38 37.95 -13.67
N ALA A 26 -14.97 38.53 -14.71
CA ALA A 26 -14.29 39.48 -15.57
C ALA A 26 -14.71 40.90 -15.16
N ARG A 27 -13.74 41.73 -14.75
CA ARG A 27 -14.00 43.13 -14.45
C ARG A 27 -13.78 43.94 -15.72
N SER A 28 -14.83 44.59 -16.21
CA SER A 28 -14.83 45.34 -17.47
C SER A 28 -14.01 46.63 -17.43
N SER A 29 -13.58 47.09 -16.24
CA SER A 29 -13.05 48.43 -16.06
C SER A 29 -11.54 48.58 -16.17
N ASP A 30 -10.82 47.55 -16.61
CA ASP A 30 -9.44 47.58 -17.17
C ASP A 30 -8.79 46.21 -16.96
N THR A 31 -8.74 45.43 -18.06
CA THR A 31 -7.54 44.63 -18.38
C THR A 31 -7.22 43.40 -17.52
N ILE A 32 -8.08 43.00 -16.57
CA ILE A 32 -7.81 41.85 -15.69
C ILE A 32 -9.00 40.89 -15.68
N VAL A 33 -8.75 39.64 -16.08
CA VAL A 33 -9.71 38.54 -15.98
C VAL A 33 -9.27 37.66 -14.81
N ILE A 34 -10.11 37.56 -13.78
CA ILE A 34 -9.85 36.67 -12.64
C ILE A 34 -10.59 35.37 -12.91
N VAL A 35 -9.84 34.29 -13.07
CA VAL A 35 -10.39 32.94 -13.22
C VAL A 35 -10.28 32.24 -11.87
N ALA A 36 -11.41 32.03 -11.20
CA ALA A 36 -11.45 31.30 -9.94
C ALA A 36 -12.01 29.88 -10.19
N LYS A 37 -11.21 28.86 -9.88
CA LYS A 37 -11.62 27.46 -10.01
C LYS A 37 -11.12 26.65 -8.81
N ASN A 38 -12.04 25.98 -8.11
CA ASN A 38 -11.72 25.09 -6.98
C ASN A 38 -10.78 25.70 -5.93
N GLN A 39 -11.08 26.93 -5.47
CA GLN A 39 -10.28 27.72 -4.51
C GLN A 39 -8.93 28.23 -5.02
N LEU A 40 -8.48 27.80 -6.22
CA LEU A 40 -7.33 28.36 -6.90
C LEU A 40 -7.78 29.60 -7.68
N HIS A 41 -7.24 30.75 -7.28
CA HIS A 41 -7.46 32.02 -7.96
C HIS A 41 -6.28 32.25 -8.90
N TYR A 42 -6.51 32.04 -10.20
CA TYR A 42 -5.53 32.39 -11.21
C TYR A 42 -5.76 33.84 -11.62
N LEU A 43 -4.83 34.70 -11.23
CA LEU A 43 -4.75 36.08 -11.67
C LEU A 43 -4.09 36.09 -13.04
N LEU A 44 -4.91 36.11 -14.09
CA LEU A 44 -4.43 36.22 -15.45
C LEU A 44 -4.64 37.67 -15.89
N SER A 45 -3.59 38.49 -15.73
CA SER A 45 -3.58 39.84 -16.28
C SER A 45 -3.31 39.73 -17.78
N ILE A 46 -4.35 39.90 -18.60
CA ILE A 46 -4.22 39.91 -20.05
C ILE A 46 -4.63 41.28 -20.54
N GLU A 47 -3.75 41.88 -21.32
CA GLU A 47 -3.97 43.22 -21.85
C GLU A 47 -5.05 43.26 -22.94
N LEU A 48 -6.33 43.13 -22.53
CA LEU A 48 -7.47 43.12 -23.46
C LEU A 48 -7.78 44.49 -24.08
N GLY A 49 -7.11 45.55 -23.63
CA GLY A 49 -7.31 46.93 -24.09
C GLY A 49 -7.11 47.12 -25.59
N SER A 50 -6.26 46.31 -26.23
CA SER A 50 -5.98 46.37 -27.67
C SER A 50 -6.74 45.34 -28.51
N HIS A 51 -7.53 44.45 -27.88
CA HIS A 51 -8.20 43.35 -28.56
C HIS A 51 -9.61 43.72 -29.07
N THR A 52 -9.96 43.26 -30.28
CA THR A 52 -11.31 43.43 -30.84
C THR A 52 -12.35 42.61 -30.05
N GLU A 53 -13.62 42.98 -30.13
CA GLU A 53 -14.69 42.29 -29.42
C GLU A 53 -14.77 40.79 -29.78
N GLU A 54 -14.47 40.42 -31.05
CA GLU A 54 -14.37 39.00 -31.42
C GLU A 54 -13.21 38.29 -30.74
N GLN A 55 -12.04 38.93 -30.61
CA GLN A 55 -10.88 38.37 -29.91
C GLN A 55 -11.17 38.17 -28.43
N ARG A 56 -11.86 39.13 -27.80
CA ARG A 56 -12.29 39.01 -26.40
C ARG A 56 -13.28 37.85 -26.22
N SER A 57 -14.24 37.72 -27.13
CA SER A 57 -15.23 36.63 -27.12
C SER A 57 -14.58 35.26 -27.32
N LEU A 58 -13.65 35.13 -28.28
CA LEU A 58 -12.85 33.92 -28.51
C LEU A 58 -12.02 33.53 -27.29
N PHE A 59 -11.44 34.52 -26.61
CA PHE A 59 -10.64 34.28 -25.42
C PHE A 59 -11.49 33.76 -24.26
N VAL A 60 -12.64 34.38 -24.01
CA VAL A 60 -13.62 33.91 -23.00
C VAL A 60 -14.13 32.51 -23.35
N PHE A 61 -14.39 32.25 -24.64
CA PHE A 61 -14.79 30.93 -25.11
C PHE A 61 -13.70 29.88 -24.86
N ALA A 62 -12.44 30.16 -25.22
CA ALA A 62 -11.31 29.27 -24.98
C ALA A 62 -11.09 28.99 -23.49
N LEU A 63 -11.20 30.01 -22.63
CA LEU A 63 -11.16 29.84 -21.18
C LEU A 63 -12.32 28.97 -20.67
N SER A 64 -13.54 29.20 -21.17
CA SER A 64 -14.71 28.38 -20.84
C SER A 64 -14.50 26.92 -21.24
N THR A 65 -13.94 26.66 -22.42
CA THR A 65 -13.58 25.31 -22.89
C THR A 65 -12.51 24.67 -22.00
N LEU A 66 -11.45 25.42 -21.65
CA LEU A 66 -10.39 24.93 -20.77
C LEU A 66 -10.91 24.60 -19.36
N ILE A 67 -11.88 25.38 -18.88
CA ILE A 67 -12.51 25.15 -17.57
C ILE A 67 -13.44 23.92 -17.60
N THR A 68 -14.13 23.68 -18.72
CA THR A 68 -15.07 22.55 -18.85
C THR A 68 -14.39 21.22 -19.16
N VAL A 69 -13.17 21.22 -19.71
CA VAL A 69 -12.35 20.02 -19.98
C VAL A 69 -11.67 19.48 -18.69
N ASP A 70 -12.36 19.54 -17.54
CA ASP A 70 -11.81 19.16 -16.22
C ASP A 70 -12.23 17.78 -15.73
N THR A 71 -12.91 17.00 -16.56
CA THR A 71 -13.31 15.63 -16.23
C THR A 71 -12.15 14.70 -15.84
N PRO A 72 -10.91 14.78 -16.37
CA PRO A 72 -9.87 13.82 -15.98
C PRO A 72 -9.22 14.08 -14.62
N PHE A 73 -9.36 15.28 -14.03
CA PHE A 73 -8.63 15.63 -12.80
C PHE A 73 -9.30 15.11 -11.52
N GLN A 74 -10.63 14.98 -11.52
CA GLN A 74 -11.38 14.40 -10.40
C GLN A 74 -11.22 12.87 -10.36
N ASP A 75 -11.25 12.22 -11.54
CA ASP A 75 -11.09 10.78 -11.68
C ASP A 75 -9.70 10.30 -11.25
N THR A 76 -8.66 11.11 -11.52
CA THR A 76 -7.30 10.80 -11.09
C THR A 76 -7.11 10.96 -9.58
N LEU A 77 -7.77 11.94 -8.94
CA LEU A 77 -7.72 12.12 -7.49
C LEU A 77 -8.44 11.00 -6.74
N THR A 78 -9.62 10.59 -7.21
CA THR A 78 -10.36 9.46 -6.63
C THR A 78 -9.61 8.14 -6.83
N GLN A 79 -9.02 7.91 -8.00
CA GLN A 79 -8.20 6.73 -8.27
C GLN A 79 -6.93 6.70 -7.40
N ALA A 80 -6.28 7.84 -7.19
CA ALA A 80 -5.11 7.93 -6.30
C ALA A 80 -5.48 7.57 -4.86
N LYS A 81 -6.62 8.05 -4.37
CA LYS A 81 -7.12 7.74 -3.03
C LYS A 81 -7.48 6.26 -2.87
N GLU A 82 -8.16 5.68 -3.85
CA GLU A 82 -8.45 4.23 -3.84
C GLU A 82 -7.16 3.40 -3.86
N GLY A 83 -6.15 3.83 -4.63
CA GLY A 83 -4.83 3.23 -4.64
C GLY A 83 -4.16 3.26 -3.25
N GLU A 84 -4.24 4.39 -2.55
CA GLU A 84 -3.70 4.55 -1.20
C GLU A 84 -4.39 3.60 -0.20
N ASP A 85 -5.71 3.51 -0.24
CA ASP A 85 -6.48 2.64 0.65
C ASP A 85 -6.17 1.15 0.39
N ARG A 86 -6.01 0.76 -0.88
CA ARG A 86 -5.57 -0.60 -1.26
C ARG A 86 -4.17 -0.90 -0.74
N VAL A 87 -3.23 0.05 -0.83
CA VAL A 87 -1.87 -0.12 -0.30
C VAL A 87 -1.90 -0.28 1.22
N LYS A 88 -2.72 0.49 1.95
CA LYS A 88 -2.89 0.33 3.39
C LYS A 88 -3.45 -1.04 3.75
N ALA A 89 -4.47 -1.51 3.03
CA ALA A 89 -5.05 -2.83 3.24
C ALA A 89 -4.03 -3.96 2.97
N ILE A 90 -3.25 -3.87 1.90
CA ILE A 90 -2.19 -4.83 1.59
C ILE A 90 -1.13 -4.83 2.69
N ARG A 91 -0.68 -3.67 3.14
CA ARG A 91 0.28 -3.55 4.25
C ARG A 91 -0.23 -4.24 5.51
N GLY A 92 -1.50 -4.05 5.87
CA GLY A 92 -2.11 -4.73 7.02
C GLY A 92 -2.07 -6.26 6.88
N LYS A 93 -2.39 -6.79 5.69
CA LYS A 93 -2.30 -8.24 5.42
C LYS A 93 -0.87 -8.78 5.49
N VAL A 94 0.13 -8.01 5.07
CA VAL A 94 1.53 -8.41 5.15
C VAL A 94 1.97 -8.56 6.60
N VAL A 95 1.62 -7.60 7.47
CA VAL A 95 1.94 -7.66 8.91
C VAL A 95 1.31 -8.90 9.56
N ASP A 96 0.03 -9.17 9.27
CA ASP A 96 -0.66 -10.36 9.80
C ASP A 96 0.01 -11.67 9.35
N LEU A 97 0.46 -11.76 8.09
CA LEU A 97 1.20 -12.91 7.59
C LEU A 97 2.58 -13.05 8.24
N GLU A 98 3.28 -11.94 8.50
CA GLU A 98 4.58 -11.94 9.20
C GLU A 98 4.44 -12.48 10.63
N ASP A 99 3.36 -12.12 11.33
CA ASP A 99 3.03 -12.63 12.66
C ASP A 99 2.72 -14.14 12.63
N GLN A 100 1.90 -14.59 11.66
CA GLN A 100 1.60 -16.01 11.48
C GLN A 100 2.86 -16.84 11.18
N ILE A 101 3.76 -16.34 10.31
CA ILE A 101 5.04 -17.00 10.02
C ILE A 101 5.92 -17.09 11.27
N SER A 102 5.93 -16.03 12.08
CA SER A 102 6.71 -15.99 13.33
C SER A 102 6.18 -17.02 14.34
N HIS A 103 4.86 -17.14 14.48
CA HIS A 103 4.22 -18.17 15.31
C HIS A 103 4.57 -19.57 14.84
N LEU A 104 4.39 -19.88 13.54
CA LEU A 104 4.71 -21.19 12.98
C LEU A 104 6.19 -21.54 13.16
N LYS A 105 7.09 -20.57 13.05
CA LYS A 105 8.52 -20.80 13.28
C LYS A 105 8.82 -21.16 14.73
N ALA A 106 8.13 -20.55 15.68
CA ALA A 106 8.24 -20.90 17.10
C ALA A 106 7.73 -22.32 17.36
N GLU A 107 6.56 -22.66 16.83
CA GLU A 107 5.96 -24.00 16.94
C GLU A 107 6.85 -25.09 16.34
N ILE A 108 7.44 -24.86 15.16
CA ILE A 108 8.42 -25.78 14.56
C ILE A 108 9.64 -25.97 15.47
N THR A 109 10.08 -24.91 16.16
CA THR A 109 11.23 -24.98 17.06
C THR A 109 10.89 -25.80 18.32
N GLU A 110 9.70 -25.62 18.86
CA GLU A 110 9.17 -26.39 19.99
C GLU A 110 9.03 -27.88 19.63
N LEU A 111 8.39 -28.20 18.52
CA LEU A 111 8.23 -29.57 18.03
C LEU A 111 9.57 -30.27 17.81
N LYS A 112 10.58 -29.58 17.26
CA LYS A 112 11.93 -30.13 17.12
C LYS A 112 12.59 -30.44 18.47
N ALA A 113 12.36 -29.60 19.48
CA ALA A 113 12.87 -29.84 20.82
C ALA A 113 12.16 -31.03 21.48
N GLU A 114 10.84 -31.15 21.30
CA GLU A 114 10.06 -32.29 21.77
C GLU A 114 10.51 -33.60 21.09
N GLU A 115 10.69 -33.61 19.77
CA GLU A 115 11.20 -34.75 19.01
C GLU A 115 12.57 -35.19 19.55
N ALA A 116 13.49 -34.25 19.78
CA ALA A 116 14.80 -34.54 20.36
C ALA A 116 14.71 -35.14 21.78
N SER A 117 13.80 -34.62 22.61
CA SER A 117 13.54 -35.13 23.95
C SER A 117 12.99 -36.57 23.91
N LEU A 118 12.03 -36.84 23.03
CA LEU A 118 11.45 -38.18 22.85
C LEU A 118 12.48 -39.19 22.33
N MET A 119 13.33 -38.79 21.36
CA MET A 119 14.44 -39.64 20.90
C MET A 119 15.41 -39.98 22.02
N GLN A 120 15.75 -39.00 22.87
CA GLN A 120 16.63 -39.24 24.01
C GLN A 120 15.98 -40.19 25.02
N LEU A 121 14.68 -40.05 25.26
CA LEU A 121 13.92 -40.95 26.12
C LEU A 121 13.87 -42.38 25.57
N GLU A 122 13.62 -42.56 24.27
CA GLU A 122 13.64 -43.87 23.60
C GLU A 122 15.00 -44.56 23.79
N ILE A 123 16.11 -43.82 23.63
CA ILE A 123 17.47 -44.33 23.84
C ILE A 123 17.69 -44.73 25.30
N ASN A 124 17.29 -43.90 26.25
CA ASN A 124 17.46 -44.20 27.68
C ASN A 124 16.69 -45.46 28.08
N LEU A 125 15.43 -45.58 27.65
CA LEU A 125 14.60 -46.75 27.90
C LEU A 125 15.19 -48.03 27.28
N LEU A 126 15.76 -47.93 26.07
CA LEU A 126 16.44 -49.05 25.45
C LEU A 126 17.66 -49.48 26.26
N VAL A 127 18.50 -48.53 26.68
CA VAL A 127 19.68 -48.79 27.50
C VAL A 127 19.31 -49.46 28.82
N ASP A 128 18.31 -48.93 29.53
CA ASP A 128 17.81 -49.51 30.79
C ASP A 128 17.35 -50.96 30.58
N HIS A 129 16.55 -51.22 29.54
CA HIS A 129 16.08 -52.57 29.22
C HIS A 129 17.23 -53.54 28.84
N MET A 130 18.30 -53.06 28.19
CA MET A 130 19.48 -53.87 27.89
C MET A 130 20.27 -54.23 29.14
N ILE A 131 20.40 -53.28 30.08
CA ILE A 131 21.03 -53.50 31.39
C ILE A 131 20.24 -54.54 32.19
N ASP A 132 18.91 -54.39 32.26
CA ASP A 132 18.03 -55.31 33.00
C ASP A 132 18.10 -56.75 32.48
N ARG A 133 18.27 -56.92 31.17
CA ARG A 133 18.45 -58.25 30.55
C ARG A 133 19.85 -58.85 30.73
N GLY A 134 20.76 -58.16 31.41
CA GLY A 134 22.15 -58.61 31.55
C GLY A 134 22.91 -58.61 30.21
N MET A 135 22.40 -57.90 29.19
CA MET A 135 23.13 -57.66 27.96
C MET A 135 24.18 -56.56 28.23
N ILE A 136 25.27 -56.95 28.88
CA ILE A 136 26.46 -56.11 29.07
C ILE A 136 27.15 -55.99 27.71
N LEU A 137 26.57 -55.21 26.79
CA LEU A 137 27.34 -54.66 25.70
C LEU A 137 28.24 -53.61 26.31
N SER A 138 29.54 -53.69 26.02
CA SER A 138 30.45 -52.61 26.35
C SER A 138 29.86 -51.31 25.79
N LYS A 139 29.87 -50.21 26.53
CA LYS A 139 29.24 -48.91 26.16
C LYS A 139 29.56 -48.47 24.71
N GLY A 140 30.67 -48.94 24.14
CA GLY A 140 31.08 -48.69 22.76
C GLY A 140 30.35 -49.51 21.67
N GLU A 141 29.82 -50.69 21.97
CA GLU A 141 29.07 -51.52 21.00
C GLU A 141 27.63 -51.02 20.85
N THR A 142 26.95 -50.70 21.96
CA THR A 142 25.57 -50.17 21.94
C THR A 142 25.45 -48.84 21.20
N LEU A 143 26.43 -47.94 21.38
CA LEU A 143 26.47 -46.65 20.68
C LEU A 143 26.71 -46.79 19.18
N ARG A 144 27.50 -47.79 18.76
CA ARG A 144 27.76 -48.08 17.34
C ARG A 144 26.50 -48.58 16.63
N GLU A 145 25.75 -49.45 17.29
CA GLU A 145 24.50 -50.02 16.77
C GLU A 145 23.37 -48.98 16.74
N LEU A 146 23.24 -48.16 17.79
CA LEU A 146 22.31 -47.02 17.81
C LEU A 146 22.61 -45.98 16.72
N ALA A 147 23.88 -45.64 16.53
CA ALA A 147 24.29 -44.73 15.45
C ALA A 147 23.96 -45.30 14.06
N TYR A 148 24.04 -46.62 13.88
CA TYR A 148 23.68 -47.29 12.63
C TYR A 148 22.15 -47.23 12.38
N LEU A 149 21.35 -47.48 13.41
CA LEU A 149 19.89 -47.43 13.34
C LEU A 149 19.36 -46.01 13.11
N GLN A 150 19.93 -44.99 13.76
CA GLN A 150 19.59 -43.59 13.47
C GLN A 150 19.92 -43.23 12.02
N ARG A 151 21.07 -43.66 11.49
CA ARG A 151 21.45 -43.39 10.10
C ARG A 151 20.50 -44.01 9.08
N LEU A 152 19.97 -45.21 9.38
CA LEU A 152 18.95 -45.88 8.57
C LEU A 152 17.57 -45.20 8.66
N ARG A 153 17.18 -44.69 9.84
CA ARG A 153 15.88 -44.03 10.06
C ARG A 153 15.82 -42.62 9.44
N PHE A 154 16.93 -41.87 9.45
CA PHE A 154 16.98 -40.48 8.97
C PHE A 154 17.63 -40.27 7.59
N GLY A 155 18.33 -41.27 7.04
CA GLY A 155 19.00 -41.17 5.74
C GLY A 155 18.07 -41.18 4.51
N SER A 156 16.76 -41.35 4.68
CA SER A 156 15.81 -41.51 3.56
C SER A 156 15.00 -40.25 3.20
N THR A 157 15.17 -39.11 3.88
CA THR A 157 14.33 -37.91 3.68
C THR A 157 15.00 -36.77 2.90
N SER A 158 16.07 -37.03 2.14
CA SER A 158 16.72 -36.01 1.31
C SER A 158 16.50 -36.22 -0.19
N HIS A 159 15.29 -35.99 -0.69
CA HIS A 159 15.08 -35.46 -2.05
C HIS A 159 13.63 -35.03 -2.27
N VAL A 160 13.28 -33.83 -1.78
CA VAL A 160 12.25 -33.02 -2.42
C VAL A 160 12.97 -31.89 -3.13
N LYS A 161 13.25 -32.09 -4.43
CA LYS A 161 13.60 -31.00 -5.35
C LYS A 161 12.36 -30.13 -5.50
N THR A 162 12.38 -28.95 -4.90
CA THR A 162 11.43 -27.88 -5.24
C THR A 162 11.84 -27.30 -6.59
N SER A 163 11.01 -27.52 -7.61
CA SER A 163 11.04 -26.78 -8.88
C SER A 163 10.39 -25.42 -8.74
#